data_AF-A0A914C5P4-F1
#
_entry.id   AF-A0A914C5P4-F1
#
_cell.length_a   1.000
_cell.length_b   1.000
_cell.length_c   1.000
_cell.angle_alpha   90.00
_cell.angle_beta   90.00
_cell.angle_gamma   90.00
#
_symmetry.space_group_name_H-M   'P 1'
#
loop_
_entity.id
_entity.type
_entity.pdbx_description
1 polymer ?
#
loop_
_entity_poly.entity_id
_entity_poly.type
_entity_poly.pdbx_seq_one_letter_code
_entity_poly.pdbx_strand_id
1 'polypeptide(L)'
;MADMQGDIWATKKQGYEDMQKMVKMLSTSHSTLCKRMNAEVPPLSYTGRAKNLFLNILSQYFMDRAFFQPVEEVIRPIVRYDFTVEEQFGKSAFVLVNVDEHVDFNRPISHKVVYIGGFGQSNPKPLEPKYEQIMNSSKKGVVLVSFGSVAQSYLMQQEMKKKFLEAFAQFPDITFLWKYEKDEDNIADGYKNVITGKWLPQTDLLD
;
A
#
# COMPACT_ATOMS: atom_id res chain seq x y z
N MET A 1 -32.09 -18.31 -6.27
CA MET A 1 -30.86 -18.22 -5.45
C MET A 1 -29.58 -18.28 -6.29
N ALA A 2 -29.54 -19.02 -7.41
CA ALA A 2 -28.36 -19.05 -8.29
C ALA A 2 -28.09 -17.72 -9.06
N ASP A 3 -29.14 -16.99 -9.46
CA ASP A 3 -29.01 -15.72 -10.21
C ASP A 3 -28.36 -14.58 -9.40
N MET A 4 -28.74 -14.40 -8.13
CA MET A 4 -28.18 -13.33 -7.29
C MET A 4 -26.67 -13.48 -7.08
N GLN A 5 -26.16 -14.71 -7.02
CA GLN A 5 -24.72 -14.94 -6.84
C GLN A 5 -23.94 -14.54 -8.11
N GLY A 6 -24.50 -14.81 -9.29
CA GLY A 6 -23.91 -14.44 -10.59
C GLY A 6 -23.82 -12.92 -10.77
N ASP A 7 -24.86 -12.20 -10.38
CA ASP A 7 -24.90 -10.74 -10.45
C ASP A 7 -23.91 -10.08 -9.48
N ILE A 8 -23.78 -10.59 -8.25
CA ILE A 8 -22.78 -10.10 -7.28
C ILE A 8 -21.36 -10.29 -7.82
N TRP A 9 -21.06 -11.44 -8.42
CA TRP A 9 -19.74 -11.71 -9.02
C TRP A 9 -19.45 -10.83 -10.23
N ALA A 10 -20.44 -10.59 -11.09
CA ALA A 10 -20.30 -9.67 -12.23
C ALA A 10 -20.04 -8.24 -11.76
N THR A 11 -20.74 -7.80 -10.71
CA THR A 11 -20.60 -6.45 -10.14
C THR A 11 -19.22 -6.26 -9.48
N LYS A 12 -18.75 -7.26 -8.71
CA LYS A 12 -17.39 -7.26 -8.13
C LYS A 12 -16.30 -7.25 -9.20
N LYS A 13 -16.48 -8.01 -10.28
CA LYS A 13 -15.53 -8.06 -11.41
C LYS A 13 -15.47 -6.72 -12.16
N GLN A 14 -16.63 -6.11 -12.43
CA GLN A 14 -16.69 -4.80 -13.07
C GLN A 14 -16.05 -3.71 -12.19
N GLY A 15 -16.33 -3.71 -10.89
CA GLY A 15 -15.69 -2.80 -9.93
C GLY A 15 -14.17 -2.95 -9.88
N TYR A 16 -13.66 -4.19 -9.97
CA TYR A 16 -12.22 -4.46 -10.05
C TYR A 16 -11.62 -3.93 -11.37
N GLU A 17 -12.26 -4.15 -12.50
CA GLU A 17 -11.77 -3.66 -13.80
C GLU A 17 -11.76 -2.13 -13.88
N ASP A 18 -12.77 -1.47 -13.31
CA ASP A 18 -12.84 -0.01 -13.25
C ASP A 18 -11.82 0.57 -12.26
N MET A 19 -11.56 -0.14 -11.14
CA MET A 19 -10.47 0.18 -10.23
C MET A 19 -9.10 0.07 -10.91
N GLN A 20 -8.86 -0.99 -11.69
CA GLN A 20 -7.62 -1.15 -12.46
C GLN A 20 -7.41 -0.03 -13.49
N LYS A 21 -8.49 0.42 -14.15
CA LYS A 21 -8.43 1.59 -15.04
C LYS A 21 -8.12 2.88 -14.29
N MET A 22 -8.73 3.08 -13.12
CA MET A 22 -8.50 4.26 -12.28
C MET A 22 -7.07 4.30 -11.73
N VAL A 23 -6.57 3.18 -11.19
CA VAL A 23 -5.17 3.04 -10.74
C VAL A 23 -4.21 3.32 -11.89
N LYS A 24 -4.47 2.75 -13.08
CA LYS A 24 -3.66 3.00 -14.28
C LYS A 24 -3.68 4.47 -14.71
N MET A 25 -4.80 5.16 -14.54
CA MET A 25 -4.95 6.59 -14.86
C MET A 25 -4.23 7.49 -13.84
N LEU A 26 -4.15 7.07 -12.57
CA LEU A 26 -3.42 7.76 -11.51
C LEU A 26 -1.91 7.43 -11.53
N SER A 27 -1.53 6.24 -11.99
CA SER A 27 -0.15 5.73 -11.95
C SER A 27 0.70 6.07 -13.18
N THR A 28 0.13 6.70 -14.21
CA THR A 28 0.78 7.07 -15.48
C THR A 28 1.91 8.09 -15.35
N SER A 29 2.15 8.64 -14.16
CA SER A 29 3.29 9.53 -13.90
C SER A 29 4.41 8.91 -13.03
N HIS A 30 4.11 7.92 -12.17
CA HIS A 30 5.07 7.48 -11.13
C HIS A 30 5.39 5.97 -11.09
N SER A 31 4.69 5.11 -11.82
CA SER A 31 4.90 3.64 -11.76
C SER A 31 6.01 3.09 -12.67
N THR A 32 6.62 3.95 -13.49
CA THR A 32 7.71 3.57 -14.40
C THR A 32 9.06 3.41 -13.69
N LEU A 33 9.20 3.87 -12.45
CA LEU A 33 10.46 3.75 -11.70
C LEU A 33 10.67 2.35 -11.11
N CYS A 34 9.67 1.75 -10.46
CA CYS A 34 9.81 0.38 -9.90
C CYS A 34 9.98 -0.70 -10.99
N LYS A 35 9.36 -0.54 -12.17
CA LYS A 35 9.62 -1.44 -13.30
C LYS A 35 10.97 -1.22 -13.98
N ARG A 36 11.62 -0.05 -13.78
CA ARG A 36 12.95 0.27 -14.33
C ARG A 36 14.11 -0.14 -13.43
N MET A 37 13.85 -0.52 -12.17
CA MET A 37 14.85 -1.10 -11.26
C MET A 37 14.97 -2.63 -11.37
N ASN A 38 14.36 -3.25 -12.39
CA ASN A 38 14.50 -4.68 -12.65
C ASN A 38 15.96 -5.01 -12.99
N ALA A 39 16.70 -5.52 -11.99
CA ALA A 39 17.83 -6.39 -12.28
C ALA A 39 17.32 -7.53 -13.17
N GLU A 40 17.94 -7.69 -14.34
CA GLU A 40 17.50 -8.70 -15.30
C GLU A 40 17.73 -10.10 -14.70
N VAL A 41 16.79 -11.04 -14.88
CA VAL A 41 16.90 -12.40 -14.34
C VAL A 41 17.67 -13.30 -15.34
N PRO A 42 18.61 -14.16 -14.89
CA PRO A 42 19.40 -15.02 -15.77
C PRO A 42 18.58 -15.91 -16.73
N PRO A 43 19.16 -16.33 -17.88
CA PRO A 43 20.55 -16.12 -18.30
C PRO A 43 20.82 -14.75 -18.95
N LEU A 44 21.89 -14.06 -18.50
CA LEU A 44 22.29 -12.74 -18.99
C LEU A 44 23.58 -12.78 -19.81
N SER A 45 23.65 -11.92 -20.83
CA SER A 45 24.88 -11.59 -21.54
C SER A 45 25.90 -10.88 -20.64
N TYR A 46 27.16 -10.79 -21.08
CA TYR A 46 28.21 -10.08 -20.33
C TYR A 46 27.84 -8.61 -20.02
N THR A 47 27.19 -7.92 -20.95
CA THR A 47 26.71 -6.54 -20.75
C THR A 47 25.55 -6.48 -19.76
N GLY A 48 24.62 -7.44 -19.82
CA GLY A 48 23.53 -7.56 -18.85
C GLY A 48 24.05 -7.80 -17.43
N ARG A 49 25.08 -8.66 -17.28
CA ARG A 49 25.76 -8.89 -15.99
C ARG A 49 26.45 -7.63 -15.47
N ALA A 50 27.17 -6.90 -16.32
CA ALA A 50 27.84 -5.66 -15.94
C ALA A 50 26.84 -4.58 -15.50
N LYS A 51 25.73 -4.44 -16.23
CA LYS A 51 24.62 -3.53 -15.88
C LYS A 51 23.98 -3.94 -14.56
N ASN A 52 23.69 -5.21 -14.34
CA ASN A 52 23.12 -5.70 -13.08
C ASN A 52 24.06 -5.47 -11.89
N LEU A 53 25.37 -5.70 -12.05
CA LEU A 53 26.35 -5.40 -11.01
C LEU A 53 26.35 -3.90 -10.67
N PHE A 54 26.38 -3.04 -11.68
CA PHE A 54 26.32 -1.60 -11.50
C PHE A 54 25.03 -1.15 -10.80
N LEU A 55 23.88 -1.66 -11.23
CA LEU A 55 22.59 -1.36 -10.61
C LEU A 55 22.51 -1.87 -9.18
N ASN A 56 23.06 -3.06 -8.89
CA ASN A 56 23.09 -3.60 -7.54
C ASN A 56 23.93 -2.71 -6.60
N ILE A 57 25.16 -2.36 -6.99
CA ILE A 57 26.03 -1.45 -6.22
C ILE A 57 25.35 -0.10 -5.99
N LEU A 58 24.75 0.48 -7.04
CA LEU A 58 24.05 1.75 -6.95
C LEU A 58 22.83 1.65 -6.00
N SER A 59 22.07 0.56 -6.10
CA SER A 59 20.92 0.32 -5.24
C SER A 59 21.33 0.13 -3.77
N GLN A 60 22.42 -0.58 -3.51
CA GLN A 60 22.95 -0.78 -2.17
C GLN A 60 23.42 0.55 -1.58
N TYR A 61 24.20 1.32 -2.33
CA TYR A 61 24.63 2.67 -1.91
C TYR A 61 23.44 3.58 -1.59
N PHE A 62 22.41 3.58 -2.45
CA PHE A 62 21.21 4.38 -2.21
C PHE A 62 20.43 3.91 -0.97
N MET A 63 20.26 2.60 -0.79
CA MET A 63 19.58 2.03 0.38
C MET A 63 20.32 2.38 1.68
N ASP A 64 21.64 2.26 1.69
CA ASP A 64 22.47 2.59 2.84
C ASP A 64 22.32 4.07 3.23
N ARG A 65 22.35 4.97 2.24
CA ARG A 65 22.26 6.42 2.48
C ARG A 65 20.85 6.90 2.82
N ALA A 66 19.83 6.40 2.11
CA ALA A 66 18.47 6.92 2.21
C ALA A 66 17.65 6.25 3.31
N PHE A 67 17.95 4.98 3.64
CA PHE A 67 17.17 4.20 4.61
C PHE A 67 17.99 3.84 5.86
N PHE A 68 19.13 3.14 5.70
CA PHE A 68 19.83 2.59 6.86
C PHE A 68 20.53 3.66 7.69
N GLN A 69 21.27 4.60 7.09
CA GLN A 69 21.98 5.65 7.84
C GLN A 69 21.07 6.51 8.72
N PRO A 70 19.94 7.07 8.23
CA PRO A 70 19.05 7.86 9.08
C PRO A 70 18.46 7.06 10.25
N VAL A 71 18.14 5.78 10.02
CA VAL A 71 17.63 4.90 11.07
C VAL A 71 18.71 4.60 12.12
N GLU A 72 19.92 4.27 11.68
CA GLU A 72 21.05 4.01 12.56
C GLU A 72 21.44 5.24 13.38
N GLU A 73 21.45 6.44 12.80
CA GLU A 73 21.74 7.70 13.51
C GLU A 73 20.78 7.96 14.67
N VAL A 74 19.50 7.60 14.51
CA VAL A 74 18.48 7.72 15.57
C VAL A 74 18.63 6.62 16.63
N ILE A 75 19.02 5.40 16.24
CA ILE A 75 19.08 4.24 17.15
C ILE A 75 20.40 4.18 17.95
N ARG A 76 21.53 4.54 17.34
CA ARG A 76 22.86 4.53 17.98
C ARG A 76 22.92 5.19 19.36
N PRO A 77 22.30 6.36 19.61
CA PRO A 77 22.31 6.96 20.95
C PRO A 77 21.46 6.20 21.97
N ILE A 78 20.49 5.39 21.53
CA ILE A 78 19.56 4.65 22.41
C ILE A 78 20.14 3.29 22.81
N VAL A 79 20.75 2.59 21.86
CA VAL A 79 21.25 1.23 22.05
C VAL A 79 22.74 1.25 22.38
N ARG A 80 23.59 1.52 21.38
CA ARG A 80 25.06 1.66 21.47
C ARG A 80 25.60 2.39 20.22
N TYR A 81 26.75 3.07 20.36
CA TYR A 81 27.36 3.89 19.30
C TYR A 81 27.77 3.08 18.04
N ASP A 82 28.02 1.78 18.18
CA ASP A 82 28.43 0.86 17.11
C ASP A 82 27.26 0.15 16.41
N PHE A 83 26.02 0.55 16.65
CA PHE A 83 24.86 -0.08 16.04
C PHE A 83 24.85 0.06 14.52
N THR A 84 24.91 -1.08 13.82
CA THR A 84 24.60 -1.21 12.39
C THR A 84 23.51 -2.26 12.19
N VAL A 85 22.56 -2.00 11.29
CA VAL A 85 21.42 -2.89 11.06
C VAL A 85 21.90 -4.25 10.53
N GLU A 86 22.87 -4.25 9.62
CA GLU A 86 23.45 -5.46 9.04
C GLU A 86 24.09 -6.38 10.08
N GLU A 87 24.89 -5.83 11.00
CA GLU A 87 25.54 -6.64 12.04
C GLU A 87 24.52 -7.27 13.00
N GLN A 88 23.43 -6.55 13.32
CA GLN A 88 22.36 -7.10 14.16
C GLN A 88 21.64 -8.24 13.45
N PHE A 89 21.35 -8.11 12.16
CA PHE A 89 20.83 -9.23 11.37
C PHE A 89 21.81 -10.40 11.31
N GLY A 90 23.12 -10.14 11.29
CA GLY A 90 24.17 -11.15 11.36
C GLY A 90 24.17 -11.94 12.66
N LYS A 91 24.13 -11.24 13.79
CA LYS A 91 24.21 -11.79 15.16
C LYS A 91 22.89 -12.38 15.70
N SER A 92 21.76 -12.06 15.10
CA SER A 92 20.46 -12.55 15.56
C SER A 92 20.33 -14.08 15.35
N ALA A 93 19.75 -14.75 16.35
CA ALA A 93 19.42 -16.18 16.26
C ALA A 93 18.24 -16.43 15.32
N PHE A 94 17.26 -15.52 15.31
CA PHE A 94 16.09 -15.56 14.46
C PHE A 94 15.74 -14.17 13.93
N VAL A 95 15.15 -14.13 12.74
CA VAL A 95 14.62 -12.94 12.08
C VAL A 95 13.18 -13.24 11.70
N LEU A 96 12.23 -12.61 12.38
CA LEU A 96 10.82 -12.79 12.12
C LEU A 96 10.36 -11.80 11.05
N VAL A 97 9.79 -12.29 9.96
CA VAL A 97 9.34 -11.46 8.84
C VAL A 97 7.83 -11.57 8.70
N ASN A 98 7.13 -10.46 8.84
CA ASN A 98 5.67 -10.40 8.68
C ASN A 98 5.29 -10.32 7.19
N VAL A 99 5.52 -11.41 6.47
CA VAL A 99 5.09 -11.60 5.09
C VAL A 99 4.72 -13.07 4.89
N ASP A 100 3.78 -13.33 4.00
CA ASP A 100 3.48 -14.69 3.56
C ASP A 100 4.59 -15.18 2.63
N GLU A 101 5.10 -16.39 2.88
CA GLU A 101 6.21 -16.99 2.11
C GLU A 101 5.88 -17.11 0.61
N HIS A 102 4.61 -17.33 0.25
CA HIS A 102 4.19 -17.51 -1.14
C HIS A 102 4.10 -16.19 -1.92
N VAL A 103 4.02 -15.06 -1.21
CA VAL A 103 3.98 -13.72 -1.83
C VAL A 103 5.37 -13.09 -1.90
N ASP A 104 6.29 -13.56 -1.07
CA ASP A 104 7.67 -13.07 -1.05
C ASP A 104 8.47 -13.56 -2.28
N PHE A 105 9.46 -12.78 -2.69
CA PHE A 105 10.34 -13.17 -3.78
C PHE A 105 11.31 -14.27 -3.33
N ASN A 106 11.36 -15.36 -4.11
CA ASN A 106 12.33 -16.43 -3.94
C ASN A 106 13.76 -15.89 -4.04
N ARG A 107 14.45 -15.84 -2.90
CA ARG A 107 15.86 -15.49 -2.76
C ARG A 107 16.53 -16.46 -1.78
N PRO A 108 17.86 -16.65 -1.86
CA PRO A 108 18.56 -17.41 -0.83
C PRO A 108 18.32 -16.78 0.54
N ILE A 109 17.66 -17.52 1.42
CA ILE A 109 17.39 -17.11 2.80
C ILE A 109 18.16 -18.03 3.76
N SER A 110 18.57 -17.47 4.90
CA SER A 110 19.16 -18.25 5.98
C SER A 110 18.05 -18.93 6.78
N HIS A 111 18.34 -20.10 7.37
CA HIS A 111 17.42 -20.85 8.22
C HIS A 111 16.98 -20.09 9.50
N LYS A 112 17.64 -18.96 9.82
CA LYS A 112 17.21 -18.05 10.89
C LYS A 112 16.01 -17.17 10.52
N VAL A 113 15.68 -17.04 9.23
CA VAL A 113 14.53 -16.26 8.77
C VAL A 113 13.28 -17.11 8.91
N VAL A 114 12.31 -16.61 9.69
CA VAL A 114 11.03 -17.29 9.93
C VAL A 114 9.90 -16.38 9.48
N TYR A 115 9.08 -16.88 8.56
CA TYR A 115 7.90 -16.18 8.06
C TYR A 115 6.76 -16.25 9.08
N ILE A 116 6.24 -15.09 9.46
CA ILE A 116 5.10 -14.91 10.37
C ILE A 116 4.06 -13.98 9.73
N GLY A 117 3.69 -14.29 8.48
CA GLY A 117 2.69 -13.52 7.74
C GLY A 117 1.36 -13.43 8.47
N GLY A 118 0.73 -12.24 8.43
CA GLY A 118 -0.54 -11.98 9.11
C GLY A 118 -0.39 -11.76 10.62
N PHE A 119 0.84 -11.74 11.15
CA PHE A 119 1.06 -11.44 12.56
C PHE A 119 0.59 -10.02 12.88
N GLY A 120 -0.27 -9.89 13.89
CA GLY A 120 -0.89 -8.63 14.29
C GLY A 120 -2.15 -8.25 13.51
N GLN A 121 -2.60 -9.06 12.55
CA GLN A 121 -3.90 -8.86 11.92
C GLN A 121 -5.01 -9.31 12.88
N SER A 122 -5.95 -8.41 13.16
CA SER A 122 -7.15 -8.76 13.94
C SER A 122 -8.15 -9.47 13.06
N ASN A 123 -8.95 -10.37 13.64
CA ASN A 123 -10.09 -10.93 12.94
C ASN A 123 -11.09 -9.80 12.64
N PRO A 124 -11.65 -9.75 11.42
CA PRO A 124 -12.65 -8.77 11.04
C PRO A 124 -13.88 -8.91 11.94
N LYS A 125 -14.39 -7.77 12.38
CA LYS A 125 -15.61 -7.68 13.18
C LYS A 125 -16.78 -7.31 12.27
N PRO A 126 -18.03 -7.63 12.67
CA PRO A 126 -19.19 -7.12 11.98
C PRO A 126 -19.14 -5.60 11.85
N LEU A 127 -19.41 -5.10 10.65
CA LEU A 127 -19.40 -3.66 10.35
C LEU A 127 -20.40 -2.92 11.24
N GLU A 128 -19.99 -1.74 11.74
CA GLU A 128 -20.92 -0.86 12.42
C GLU A 128 -22.07 -0.43 11.48
N PRO A 129 -23.29 -0.21 11.99
CA PRO A 129 -24.47 0.11 11.15
C PRO A 129 -24.25 1.27 10.18
N LYS A 130 -23.42 2.25 10.56
CA LYS A 130 -23.04 3.38 9.69
C LYS A 130 -22.35 2.90 8.41
N TYR A 131 -21.36 2.02 8.53
CA TYR A 131 -20.60 1.53 7.38
C TYR A 131 -21.40 0.51 6.57
N GLU A 132 -22.21 -0.32 7.24
CA GLU A 132 -23.12 -1.24 6.55
C GLU A 132 -24.12 -0.49 5.64
N GLN A 133 -24.69 0.62 6.12
CA GLN A 133 -25.55 1.49 5.30
C GLN A 133 -24.79 2.09 4.11
N ILE A 134 -23.53 2.51 4.30
CA ILE A 134 -22.70 3.03 3.21
C ILE A 134 -22.44 1.94 2.17
N MET A 135 -22.09 0.73 2.59
CA MET A 135 -21.87 -0.41 1.70
C MET A 135 -23.13 -0.76 0.91
N ASN A 136 -24.29 -0.79 1.57
CA ASN A 136 -25.58 -1.16 0.96
C ASN A 136 -26.17 -0.05 0.08
N SER A 137 -25.87 1.22 0.35
CA SER A 137 -26.36 2.35 -0.46
C SER A 137 -25.62 2.55 -1.77
N SER A 138 -24.41 1.97 -1.88
CA SER A 138 -23.59 2.11 -3.08
C SER A 138 -24.08 1.21 -4.21
N LYS A 139 -24.21 1.76 -5.42
CA LYS A 139 -24.76 1.03 -6.58
C LYS A 139 -23.77 0.04 -7.20
N LYS A 140 -22.51 0.45 -7.32
CA LYS A 140 -21.43 -0.35 -7.94
C LYS A 140 -20.35 -0.77 -6.96
N GLY A 141 -20.42 -0.30 -5.71
CA GLY A 141 -19.51 -0.67 -4.63
C GLY A 141 -18.72 0.50 -4.07
N VAL A 142 -17.95 0.20 -3.03
CA VAL A 142 -17.23 1.19 -2.23
C VAL A 142 -15.73 1.08 -2.47
N VAL A 143 -15.06 2.22 -2.60
CA VAL A 143 -13.61 2.32 -2.72
C VAL A 143 -13.05 3.00 -1.46
N LEU A 144 -12.23 2.28 -0.71
CA LEU A 144 -11.48 2.83 0.42
C LEU A 144 -10.21 3.53 -0.09
N VAL A 145 -10.07 4.82 0.22
CA VAL A 145 -8.88 5.62 -0.08
C VAL A 145 -8.15 5.96 1.21
N SER A 146 -6.93 5.45 1.38
CA SER A 146 -6.09 5.67 2.57
C SER A 146 -4.61 5.69 2.17
N PHE A 147 -3.87 6.65 2.72
CA PHE A 147 -2.42 6.83 2.49
C PHE A 147 -1.57 6.36 3.69
N GLY A 148 -2.19 5.62 4.61
CA GLY A 148 -1.54 5.14 5.84
C GLY A 148 -1.56 6.17 6.96
N SER A 149 -0.69 5.99 7.96
CA SER A 149 -0.58 6.87 9.12
C SER A 149 0.44 7.99 8.95
N VAL A 150 1.46 7.77 8.09
CA VAL A 150 2.58 8.71 7.90
C VAL A 150 2.23 9.80 6.90
N ALA A 151 1.67 9.44 5.74
CA ALA A 151 1.25 10.40 4.72
C ALA A 151 -0.22 10.77 4.93
N GLN A 152 -0.49 11.68 5.87
CA GLN A 152 -1.86 12.08 6.19
C GLN A 152 -2.49 12.89 5.06
N SER A 153 -3.74 12.59 4.69
CA SER A 153 -4.43 13.21 3.55
C SER A 153 -4.58 14.72 3.72
N TYR A 154 -4.71 15.22 4.96
CA TYR A 154 -4.86 16.66 5.20
C TYR A 154 -3.61 17.48 4.85
N LEU A 155 -2.42 16.87 4.86
CA LEU A 155 -1.16 17.54 4.50
C LEU A 155 -0.98 17.68 2.98
N MET A 156 -1.84 17.01 2.20
CA MET A 156 -1.85 17.11 0.75
C MET A 156 -2.09 18.55 0.28
N GLN A 157 -1.39 18.98 -0.77
CA GLN A 157 -1.64 20.28 -1.38
C GLN A 157 -3.08 20.36 -1.90
N GLN A 158 -3.70 21.53 -1.76
CA GLN A 158 -5.11 21.73 -2.11
C GLN A 158 -5.42 21.41 -3.58
N GLU A 159 -4.49 21.70 -4.50
CA GLU A 159 -4.64 21.34 -5.91
C GLU A 159 -4.75 19.82 -6.11
N MET A 160 -3.96 19.04 -5.37
CA MET A 160 -3.98 17.59 -5.48
C MET A 160 -5.25 17.01 -4.86
N LYS A 161 -5.70 17.54 -3.72
CA LYS A 161 -7.00 17.17 -3.12
C LYS A 161 -8.15 17.40 -4.10
N LYS A 162 -8.16 18.56 -4.76
CA LYS A 162 -9.16 18.91 -5.77
C LYS A 162 -9.15 17.93 -6.94
N LYS A 163 -7.99 17.57 -7.46
CA LYS A 163 -7.86 16.58 -8.54
C LYS A 163 -8.40 15.20 -8.14
N PHE A 164 -8.19 14.77 -6.90
CA PHE A 164 -8.79 13.53 -6.40
C PHE A 164 -10.32 13.62 -6.38
N LEU A 165 -10.89 14.70 -5.85
CA LEU A 165 -12.34 14.89 -5.80
C LEU A 165 -12.96 14.95 -7.21
N GLU A 166 -12.33 15.67 -8.14
CA GLU A 166 -12.75 15.72 -9.55
C GLU A 166 -12.70 14.35 -10.22
N ALA A 167 -11.69 13.54 -9.90
CA ALA A 167 -11.62 12.16 -10.37
C ALA A 167 -12.74 11.29 -9.75
N PHE A 168 -13.01 11.43 -8.45
CA PHE A 168 -14.09 10.70 -7.79
C PHE A 168 -15.46 11.07 -8.36
N ALA A 169 -15.69 12.35 -8.67
CA ALA A 169 -16.94 12.84 -9.26
C ALA A 169 -17.27 12.20 -10.62
N GLN A 170 -16.28 11.73 -11.36
CA GLN A 170 -16.49 11.04 -12.64
C GLN A 170 -17.12 9.65 -12.48
N PHE A 171 -17.15 9.11 -11.26
CA PHE A 171 -17.71 7.80 -10.95
C PHE A 171 -18.88 7.91 -9.95
N PRO A 172 -20.03 8.49 -10.35
CA PRO A 172 -21.15 8.78 -9.45
C PRO A 172 -21.83 7.52 -8.87
N ASP A 173 -21.64 6.36 -9.49
CA ASP A 173 -22.19 5.08 -9.03
C ASP A 173 -21.30 4.35 -8.00
N ILE A 174 -20.08 4.84 -7.78
CA ILE A 174 -19.10 4.30 -6.82
C ILE A 174 -19.00 5.25 -5.64
N THR A 175 -19.06 4.71 -4.43
CA THR A 175 -18.88 5.50 -3.21
C THR A 175 -17.42 5.46 -2.78
N PHE A 176 -16.78 6.62 -2.63
CA PHE A 176 -15.40 6.73 -2.14
C PHE A 176 -15.40 7.04 -0.65
N LEU A 177 -14.83 6.14 0.13
CA LEU A 177 -14.59 6.33 1.56
C LEU A 177 -13.14 6.78 1.74
N TRP A 178 -12.94 8.09 1.94
CA TRP A 178 -11.62 8.68 2.01
C TRP A 178 -11.20 8.95 3.45
N LYS A 179 -10.12 8.30 3.90
CA LYS A 179 -9.47 8.61 5.17
C LYS A 179 -8.90 10.02 5.13
N TYR A 180 -9.45 10.91 5.96
CA TYR A 180 -9.04 12.30 6.05
C TYR A 180 -9.05 12.76 7.51
N GLU A 181 -7.90 13.15 8.05
CA GLU A 181 -7.70 13.27 9.49
C GLU A 181 -8.26 14.55 10.14
N LYS A 182 -8.76 15.50 9.33
CA LYS A 182 -9.35 16.78 9.77
C LYS A 182 -10.76 16.95 9.23
N ASP A 183 -11.76 16.55 10.01
CA ASP A 183 -13.15 16.62 9.59
C ASP A 183 -13.63 18.08 9.38
N GLU A 184 -12.96 19.06 10.00
CA GLU A 184 -13.32 20.48 9.94
C GLU A 184 -13.10 21.12 8.55
N ASP A 185 -12.25 20.52 7.71
CA ASP A 185 -11.94 21.05 6.39
C ASP A 185 -13.09 20.85 5.39
N ASN A 186 -14.06 19.98 5.71
CA ASN A 186 -15.25 19.66 4.89
C ASN A 186 -14.93 19.46 3.38
N ILE A 187 -13.81 18.78 3.12
CA ILE A 187 -13.22 18.69 1.77
C ILE A 187 -14.13 17.97 0.75
N ALA A 188 -15.07 17.14 1.23
CA ALA A 188 -16.01 16.40 0.41
C ALA A 188 -17.33 17.17 0.13
N ASP A 189 -17.48 18.40 0.63
CA ASP A 189 -18.68 19.20 0.39
C ASP A 189 -18.90 19.41 -1.12
N GLY A 190 -20.13 19.08 -1.57
CA GLY A 190 -20.49 19.10 -2.98
C GLY A 190 -20.28 17.79 -3.74
N TYR A 191 -19.58 16.81 -3.16
CA TYR A 191 -19.32 15.50 -3.77
C TYR A 191 -20.18 14.41 -3.12
N LYS A 192 -21.35 14.14 -3.69
CA LYS A 192 -22.34 13.20 -3.13
C LYS A 192 -21.85 11.76 -2.98
N ASN A 193 -20.83 11.38 -3.74
CA ASN A 193 -20.26 10.04 -3.75
C ASN A 193 -18.95 9.94 -2.95
N VAL A 194 -18.56 10.97 -2.21
CA VAL A 194 -17.36 10.98 -1.38
C VAL A 194 -17.76 11.13 0.09
N ILE A 195 -17.29 10.22 0.93
CA ILE A 195 -17.51 10.24 2.38
C ILE A 195 -16.13 10.26 3.04
N THR A 196 -15.89 11.24 3.90
CA THR A 196 -14.65 11.34 4.66
C THR A 196 -14.79 10.76 6.06
N GLY A 197 -13.69 10.25 6.60
CA GLY A 197 -13.63 9.87 8.00
C GLY A 197 -12.20 9.94 8.53
N LYS A 198 -12.05 10.49 9.73
CA LYS A 198 -10.77 10.55 10.45
C LYS A 198 -10.14 9.19 10.70
N TRP A 199 -10.95 8.23 11.12
CA TRP A 199 -10.53 6.85 11.35
C TRP A 199 -11.54 5.90 10.74
N LEU A 200 -11.04 4.94 9.96
CA LEU A 200 -11.85 3.94 9.26
C LEU A 200 -11.43 2.56 9.75
N PRO A 201 -12.38 1.66 10.08
CA PRO A 201 -12.07 0.29 10.47
C PRO A 201 -11.61 -0.50 9.24
N GLN A 202 -10.36 -0.29 8.82
CA GLN A 202 -9.83 -0.78 7.54
C GLN A 202 -9.87 -2.31 7.44
N THR A 203 -9.63 -3.03 8.54
CA THR A 203 -9.74 -4.49 8.56
C THR A 203 -11.16 -4.95 8.31
N ASP A 204 -12.14 -4.35 8.99
CA ASP A 204 -13.55 -4.74 8.87
C ASP A 204 -14.15 -4.33 7.51
N LEU A 205 -13.65 -3.24 6.92
CA LEU A 205 -14.09 -2.74 5.61
C LEU A 205 -13.51 -3.51 4.41
N LEU A 206 -12.42 -4.24 4.60
CA LEU A 206 -11.69 -4.95 3.54
C LEU A 206 -11.87 -6.47 3.57
N ASP A 207 -12.68 -6.98 4.49
CA ASP A 207 -13.10 -8.40 4.54
C ASP A 207 -14.11 -8.74 3.42
#